data_AF-A0A1F8BI70-F1
#
_entry.id   AF-A0A1F8BI70-F1
#
_cell.length_a   1.000
_cell.length_b   1.000
_cell.length_c   1.000
_cell.angle_alpha   90.00
_cell.angle_beta   90.00
_cell.angle_gamma   90.00
#
_symmetry.space_group_name_H-M   'P 1'
#
loop_
_entity.id
_entity.type
_entity.pdbx_description
1 polymer ?
#
loop_
_entity_poly.entity_id
_entity_poly.type
_entity_poly.pdbx_seq_one_letter_code
_entity_poly.pdbx_strand_id
1 'polypeptide(L)'
;MSKFKDGVIKVVSKVPYGKVVSYGQVALYIGIPRAARQVGWTLNRMEGVENVPWWRVINNQGRISIKGSKYTAQDQRKLLIEEGVKVNDDLTLDIEKYRFVPNQNSLEKLGMDSIYLEMISTKIPYSKYFPKGRLAKLTKKVQK
;
A
#
# COMPACT_ATOMS: atom_id res chain seq x y z
N MET A 1 19.94 1.05 -8.22
CA MET A 1 18.67 0.28 -8.15
C MET A 1 17.71 0.85 -9.20
N SER A 2 16.70 0.08 -9.65
CA SER A 2 15.70 0.58 -10.60
C SER A 2 14.75 1.57 -9.91
N LYS A 3 14.41 2.70 -10.55
CA LYS A 3 13.46 3.70 -10.04
C LYS A 3 12.14 3.07 -9.56
N PHE A 4 11.68 2.00 -10.21
CA PHE A 4 10.49 1.25 -9.80
C PHE A 4 10.66 0.59 -8.43
N LYS A 5 11.78 -0.13 -8.24
CA LYS A 5 12.11 -0.83 -7.00
C LYS A 5 12.20 0.16 -5.84
N ASP A 6 12.88 1.27 -6.05
CA ASP A 6 13.06 2.30 -5.02
C ASP A 6 11.73 2.95 -4.63
N GLY A 7 10.86 3.18 -5.62
CA GLY A 7 9.48 3.61 -5.37
C GLY A 7 8.69 2.63 -4.51
N VAL A 8 8.74 1.33 -4.85
CA VAL A 8 8.06 0.27 -4.08
C VAL A 8 8.55 0.25 -2.65
N ILE A 9 9.88 0.25 -2.44
CA ILE A 9 10.48 0.28 -1.09
C ILE A 9 10.00 1.51 -0.32
N LYS A 10 10.10 2.71 -0.93
CA LYS A 10 9.70 3.98 -0.30
C LYS A 10 8.24 3.98 0.16
N VAL A 11 7.33 3.41 -0.63
CA VAL A 11 5.91 3.32 -0.27
C VAL A 11 5.70 2.31 0.85
N VAL A 12 6.24 1.09 0.70
CA VAL A 12 6.02 -0.01 1.65
C VAL A 12 6.61 0.34 3.02
N SER A 13 7.80 0.94 3.07
CA SER A 13 8.43 1.40 4.32
C SER A 13 7.64 2.49 5.05
N LYS A 14 6.70 3.18 4.39
CA LYS A 14 5.84 4.19 5.02
C LYS A 14 4.49 3.65 5.48
N VAL A 15 4.14 2.40 5.16
CA VAL A 15 2.94 1.78 5.68
C VAL A 15 3.13 1.63 7.19
N PRO A 16 2.27 2.21 8.05
CA PRO A 16 2.47 2.17 9.50
C PRO A 16 2.16 0.79 10.06
N TYR A 17 2.65 0.53 11.27
CA TYR A 17 2.36 -0.67 12.05
C TYR A 17 0.85 -0.88 12.20
N GLY A 18 0.40 -2.12 12.02
CA GLY A 18 -1.02 -2.51 12.12
C GLY A 18 -1.87 -2.07 10.93
N LYS A 19 -1.26 -1.61 9.84
CA LYS A 19 -1.94 -1.28 8.58
C LYS A 19 -1.41 -2.09 7.41
N VAL A 20 -2.26 -2.27 6.42
CA VAL A 20 -1.96 -3.05 5.21
C VAL A 20 -2.21 -2.22 3.95
N VAL A 21 -1.51 -2.54 2.88
CA VAL A 21 -1.68 -1.93 1.56
C VAL A 21 -1.82 -3.03 0.52
N SER A 22 -2.65 -2.82 -0.50
CA SER A 22 -2.71 -3.78 -1.61
C SER A 22 -1.58 -3.57 -2.62
N TYR A 23 -1.19 -4.62 -3.36
CA TYR A 23 -0.24 -4.48 -4.48
C TYR A 23 -0.67 -3.40 -5.50
N GLY A 24 -1.98 -3.31 -5.75
CA GLY A 24 -2.56 -2.28 -6.63
C GLY A 24 -2.42 -0.88 -6.06
N GLN A 25 -2.61 -0.70 -4.75
CA GLN A 25 -2.38 0.57 -4.07
C GLN A 25 -0.90 0.97 -4.12
N VAL A 26 0.03 0.03 -3.91
CA VAL A 26 1.46 0.34 -4.03
C VAL A 26 1.79 0.82 -5.45
N ALA A 27 1.34 0.09 -6.47
CA ALA A 27 1.52 0.46 -7.87
C ALA A 27 0.93 1.86 -8.18
N LEU A 28 -0.24 2.17 -7.63
CA LEU A 28 -0.86 3.48 -7.72
C LEU A 28 -0.03 4.56 -6.98
N TYR A 29 0.49 4.26 -5.79
CA TYR A 29 1.25 5.19 -4.96
C TYR A 29 2.64 5.53 -5.53
N ILE A 30 3.23 4.65 -6.33
CA ILE A 30 4.51 4.90 -7.02
C ILE A 30 4.33 5.57 -8.39
N GLY A 31 3.10 5.88 -8.80
CA GLY A 31 2.85 6.55 -10.07
C GLY A 31 2.75 5.63 -11.28
N ILE A 32 2.49 4.34 -11.10
CA ILE A 32 2.44 3.34 -12.18
C ILE A 32 1.22 2.42 -11.97
N PRO A 33 -0.01 2.92 -12.23
CA PRO A 33 -1.21 2.12 -12.08
C PRO A 33 -1.16 0.86 -12.95
N ARG A 34 -1.85 -0.19 -12.51
CA ARG A 34 -1.87 -1.53 -13.15
C ARG A 34 -0.56 -2.34 -13.04
N ALA A 35 0.49 -1.80 -12.41
CA ALA A 35 1.73 -2.53 -12.15
C ALA A 35 1.70 -3.47 -10.92
N ALA A 36 0.53 -3.88 -10.43
CA ALA A 36 0.40 -4.68 -9.21
C ALA A 36 1.22 -5.98 -9.23
N ARG A 37 1.24 -6.69 -10.37
CA ARG A 37 2.06 -7.90 -10.55
C ARG A 37 3.56 -7.62 -10.45
N GLN A 38 4.02 -6.51 -11.03
CA GLN A 38 5.42 -6.08 -10.96
C GLN A 38 5.83 -5.71 -9.53
N VAL A 39 4.92 -5.12 -8.74
CA VAL A 39 5.15 -4.91 -7.30
C VAL A 39 5.36 -6.25 -6.58
N GLY A 40 4.49 -7.23 -6.83
CA GLY A 40 4.64 -8.57 -6.26
C GLY A 40 5.98 -9.23 -6.61
N TRP A 41 6.37 -9.22 -7.89
CA TRP A 41 7.68 -9.72 -8.32
C TRP A 41 8.84 -8.97 -7.69
N THR A 42 8.71 -7.65 -7.54
CA THR A 42 9.74 -6.83 -6.91
C THR A 42 9.90 -7.20 -5.43
N LEU A 43 8.80 -7.36 -4.69
CA LEU A 43 8.82 -7.76 -3.29
C LEU A 43 9.37 -9.18 -3.10
N ASN A 44 8.97 -10.14 -3.94
CA ASN A 44 9.51 -11.51 -3.88
C ASN A 44 11.02 -11.55 -4.16
N ARG A 45 11.51 -10.72 -5.09
CA ARG A 45 12.97 -10.62 -5.37
C ARG A 45 13.74 -9.85 -4.29
N MET A 46 13.05 -9.17 -3.38
CA MET A 46 13.63 -8.45 -2.25
C MET A 46 13.53 -9.24 -0.94
N GLU A 47 13.13 -10.51 -0.99
CA GLU A 47 13.06 -11.39 0.17
C GLU A 47 14.40 -11.38 0.95
N GLY A 48 14.41 -10.76 2.14
CA GLY A 48 15.60 -10.62 2.98
C GLY A 48 16.28 -9.25 2.97
N VAL A 49 15.74 -8.24 2.28
CA VAL A 49 16.15 -6.85 2.51
C VAL A 49 15.69 -6.44 3.91
N GLU A 50 16.64 -6.25 4.82
CA GLU A 50 16.39 -5.75 6.17
C GLU A 50 15.68 -4.39 6.10
N ASN A 51 14.68 -4.18 6.97
CA ASN A 51 13.92 -2.92 7.15
C ASN A 51 12.79 -2.60 6.16
N VAL A 52 12.36 -3.50 5.28
CA VAL A 52 11.14 -3.29 4.47
C VAL A 52 10.00 -4.17 4.99
N PRO A 53 8.87 -3.60 5.46
CA PRO A 53 7.75 -4.35 6.03
C PRO A 53 6.87 -5.00 4.95
N TRP A 54 7.45 -5.90 4.18
CA TRP A 54 6.81 -6.58 3.04
C TRP A 54 5.52 -7.31 3.44
N TRP A 55 5.43 -7.79 4.68
CA TRP A 55 4.26 -8.48 5.21
C TRP A 55 3.00 -7.60 5.27
N ARG A 56 3.15 -6.27 5.23
CA ARG A 56 2.03 -5.32 5.16
C ARG A 56 1.39 -5.23 3.76
N VAL A 57 1.95 -5.92 2.75
CA VAL A 57 1.42 -5.90 1.38
C VAL A 57 0.60 -7.16 1.09
N ILE A 58 -0.68 -7.00 0.76
CA ILE A 58 -1.62 -8.11 0.50
C ILE A 58 -2.36 -7.92 -0.82
N ASN A 59 -3.20 -8.89 -1.20
CA ASN A 59 -4.08 -8.70 -2.35
C ASN A 59 -5.25 -7.75 -2.02
N ASN A 60 -5.92 -7.21 -3.04
CA ASN A 60 -7.01 -6.24 -2.81
C ASN A 60 -8.30 -6.88 -2.26
N GLN A 61 -8.39 -8.21 -2.20
CA GLN A 61 -9.51 -8.96 -1.61
C GLN A 61 -9.29 -9.24 -0.12
N GLY A 62 -8.19 -8.76 0.47
CA GLY A 62 -7.88 -9.02 1.88
C GLY A 62 -7.32 -10.41 2.15
N ARG A 63 -6.72 -11.08 1.17
CA ARG A 63 -6.06 -12.38 1.35
C ARG A 63 -4.56 -12.29 1.17
N ILE A 64 -3.83 -12.96 2.06
CA ILE A 64 -2.39 -13.18 1.94
C ILE A 64 -2.13 -14.04 0.70
N SER A 65 -1.38 -13.51 -0.25
CA SER A 65 -1.15 -14.14 -1.57
C SER A 65 0.33 -14.24 -1.93
N ILE A 66 1.23 -14.13 -0.96
CA ILE A 66 2.66 -14.26 -1.20
C ILE A 66 2.98 -15.67 -1.73
N LYS A 67 3.87 -15.70 -2.71
CA LYS A 67 4.41 -16.93 -3.32
C LYS A 67 5.93 -16.81 -3.36
N GLY A 68 6.52 -16.73 -2.18
CA GLY A 68 7.96 -16.61 -1.98
C GLY A 68 8.61 -17.97 -1.72
N SER A 69 9.90 -18.09 -2.00
CA SER A 69 10.67 -19.29 -1.65
C SER A 69 11.25 -19.22 -0.24
N LYS A 70 11.50 -18.01 0.28
CA LYS A 70 12.07 -17.80 1.63
C LYS A 70 11.01 -17.67 2.73
N TYR A 71 9.89 -17.01 2.43
CA TYR A 71 8.81 -16.79 3.39
C TYR A 71 7.49 -17.37 2.90
N THR A 72 6.77 -18.00 3.81
CA THR A 72 5.46 -18.60 3.57
C THR A 72 4.33 -17.60 3.85
N ALA A 73 3.12 -17.95 3.40
CA ALA A 73 1.92 -17.20 3.79
C ALA A 73 1.67 -17.21 5.30
N GLN A 74 2.11 -18.25 6.01
CA GLN A 74 1.99 -18.34 7.47
C GLN A 74 2.97 -17.41 8.19
N ASP A 75 4.17 -17.21 7.65
CA ASP A 75 5.13 -16.23 8.18
C ASP A 75 4.56 -14.81 8.06
N GLN A 76 3.97 -14.49 6.90
CA GLN A 76 3.28 -13.22 6.71
C GLN A 76 2.10 -13.06 7.69
N ARG A 77 1.31 -14.11 7.91
CA ARG A 77 0.21 -14.11 8.88
C ARG A 77 0.72 -13.82 10.29
N LYS A 78 1.78 -14.50 10.72
CA LYS A 78 2.38 -14.30 12.05
C LYS A 78 2.82 -12.85 12.26
N LEU A 79 3.57 -12.29 11.31
CA LEU A 79 4.04 -10.90 11.38
C LEU A 79 2.87 -9.91 11.44
N LEU A 80 1.81 -10.12 10.65
CA LEU A 80 0.61 -9.28 10.70
C LEU A 80 -0.11 -9.36 12.05
N ILE A 81 -0.21 -10.55 12.64
CA ILE A 81 -0.82 -10.75 13.97
C ILE A 81 0.01 -10.09 15.07
N GLU A 82 1.34 -10.17 14.99
CA GLU A 82 2.26 -9.43 15.86
C GLU A 82 2.08 -7.92 15.75
N GLU A 83 1.51 -7.43 14.65
CA GLU A 83 1.11 -6.03 14.47
C GLU A 83 -0.32 -5.68 14.91
N GLY A 84 -1.04 -6.63 15.51
CA GLY A 84 -2.44 -6.45 15.92
C GLY A 84 -3.44 -6.54 14.75
N VAL A 85 -3.02 -6.99 13.57
CA VAL A 85 -3.93 -7.28 12.45
C VAL A 85 -4.57 -8.64 12.68
N LYS A 86 -5.90 -8.68 12.76
CA LYS A 86 -6.64 -9.94 12.85
C LYS A 86 -6.64 -10.62 11.49
N VAL A 87 -6.04 -11.80 11.41
CA VAL A 87 -5.98 -12.64 10.21
C VAL A 87 -6.62 -13.98 10.54
N ASN A 88 -7.58 -14.40 9.72
CA ASN A 88 -8.26 -15.67 9.82
C ASN A 88 -7.33 -16.85 9.46
N ASP A 89 -7.76 -18.06 9.79
CA ASP A 89 -6.97 -19.27 9.50
C ASP A 89 -6.92 -19.59 7.99
N ASP A 90 -7.91 -19.13 7.22
CA ASP A 90 -7.95 -19.23 5.76
C ASP A 90 -7.13 -18.13 5.04
N LEU A 91 -6.27 -17.43 5.79
CA LEU A 91 -5.36 -16.38 5.33
C LEU A 91 -6.07 -15.10 4.84
N THR A 92 -7.31 -14.88 5.25
CA THR A 92 -8.07 -13.66 4.95
C THR A 92 -8.07 -12.67 6.13
N LEU A 93 -8.27 -11.39 5.83
CA LEU A 93 -8.43 -10.31 6.81
C LEU A 93 -9.35 -9.23 6.25
N ASP A 94 -9.96 -8.45 7.15
CA ASP A 94 -10.77 -7.29 6.78
C ASP A 94 -9.87 -6.16 6.26
N ILE A 95 -9.66 -6.14 4.94
CA ILE A 95 -8.77 -5.15 4.32
C ILE A 95 -9.26 -3.73 4.54
N GLU A 96 -10.58 -3.49 4.58
CA GLU A 96 -11.12 -2.13 4.72
C GLU A 96 -10.81 -1.55 6.10
N LYS A 97 -10.88 -2.37 7.15
CA LYS A 97 -10.50 -1.97 8.51
C LYS A 97 -9.02 -1.61 8.63
N TYR A 98 -8.16 -2.41 7.99
CA TYR A 98 -6.70 -2.27 8.13
C TYR A 98 -6.05 -1.46 7.00
N ARG A 99 -6.82 -1.01 5.98
CA ARG A 99 -6.28 -0.33 4.80
C ARG A 99 -5.49 0.91 5.19
N PHE A 100 -4.25 0.99 4.70
CA PHE A 100 -3.47 2.19 4.74
C PHE A 100 -3.97 3.15 3.66
N VAL A 101 -4.49 4.27 4.13
CA VAL A 101 -4.91 5.39 3.32
C VAL A 101 -4.06 6.59 3.73
N PRO A 102 -3.04 6.98 2.96
CA PRO A 102 -2.16 8.09 3.31
C PRO A 102 -2.99 9.39 3.37
N ASN A 103 -2.72 10.21 4.39
CA ASN A 103 -3.26 11.55 4.47
C ASN A 103 -2.53 12.51 3.51
N GLN A 104 -3.05 13.71 3.34
CA GLN A 104 -2.49 14.75 2.50
C GLN A 104 -0.97 14.97 2.74
N ASN A 105 -0.57 15.13 4.01
CA ASN A 105 0.84 15.34 4.35
C ASN A 105 1.70 14.12 4.01
N SER A 106 1.17 12.91 4.16
CA SER A 106 1.86 11.66 3.77
C SER A 106 2.01 11.54 2.25
N LEU A 107 1.01 11.99 1.49
CA LEU A 107 1.01 12.00 0.01
C LEU A 107 2.03 13.00 -0.54
N GLU A 108 2.07 14.23 0.02
CA GLU A 108 3.08 15.24 -0.32
C GLU A 108 4.49 14.72 -0.01
N LYS A 109 4.71 14.12 1.17
CA LYS A 109 6.00 13.50 1.53
C LYS A 109 6.39 12.30 0.66
N LEU A 110 5.42 11.66 0.00
CA LEU A 110 5.69 10.59 -0.97
C LEU A 110 6.17 11.16 -2.31
N GLY A 111 5.97 12.46 -2.57
CA GLY A 111 6.31 13.12 -3.83
C GLY A 111 5.26 12.85 -4.92
N MET A 112 3.99 12.64 -4.51
CA MET A 112 2.91 12.31 -5.45
C MET A 112 2.31 13.58 -6.06
N ASP A 113 2.18 13.59 -7.39
CA ASP A 113 1.57 14.68 -8.16
C ASP A 113 0.07 14.84 -7.84
N SER A 114 -0.42 16.07 -7.90
CA SER A 114 -1.82 16.46 -7.83
C SER A 114 -2.78 15.64 -8.70
N ILE A 115 -2.37 15.25 -9.92
CA ILE A 115 -3.16 14.42 -10.84
C ILE A 115 -3.39 13.01 -10.25
N TYR A 116 -2.43 12.52 -9.46
CA TYR A 116 -2.55 11.22 -8.80
C TYR A 116 -3.56 11.23 -7.66
N LEU A 117 -3.70 12.35 -6.94
CA LEU A 117 -4.73 12.52 -5.93
C LEU A 117 -6.13 12.46 -6.54
N GLU A 118 -6.29 13.05 -7.73
CA GLU A 118 -7.54 13.02 -8.49
C GLU A 118 -7.86 11.59 -8.98
N MET A 119 -6.88 10.87 -9.54
CA MET A 119 -7.04 9.46 -9.92
C MET A 119 -7.36 8.54 -8.73
N ILE A 120 -6.75 8.78 -7.58
CA ILE A 120 -7.03 8.05 -6.34
C ILE A 120 -8.45 8.33 -5.85
N SER A 121 -8.91 9.58 -5.92
CA SER A 121 -10.25 9.99 -5.49
C SER A 121 -11.39 9.44 -6.36
N THR A 122 -11.10 9.12 -7.61
CA THR A 122 -12.07 8.66 -8.62
C THR A 122 -12.14 7.14 -8.73
N LYS A 123 -11.04 6.40 -8.51
CA LYS A 123 -10.97 4.93 -8.69
C LYS A 123 -11.00 4.10 -7.41
N ILE A 124 -10.73 4.72 -6.27
CA ILE A 124 -10.90 4.12 -4.94
C ILE A 124 -12.00 4.95 -4.26
N PRO A 125 -12.93 4.37 -3.48
CA PRO A 125 -13.90 5.16 -2.70
C PRO A 125 -13.20 5.89 -1.54
N TYR A 126 -12.24 6.76 -1.85
CA TYR A 126 -11.63 7.72 -0.94
C TYR A 126 -12.67 8.70 -0.39
N SER A 127 -13.83 8.83 -1.03
CA SER A 127 -14.96 9.63 -0.53
C SER A 127 -15.42 9.21 0.87
N LYS A 128 -15.25 7.94 1.25
CA LYS A 128 -15.56 7.43 2.60
C LYS A 128 -14.48 7.78 3.63
N TYR A 129 -13.21 7.88 3.20
CA TYR A 129 -12.05 8.06 4.08
C TYR A 129 -11.54 9.51 4.13
N PHE A 130 -11.95 10.36 3.18
CA PHE A 130 -11.64 11.80 3.12
C PHE A 130 -12.91 12.58 2.75
N PRO A 131 -13.54 13.31 3.69
CA PRO A 131 -14.76 14.06 3.40
C PRO A 131 -14.52 15.12 2.31
N LYS A 132 -15.50 15.29 1.41
CA LYS A 132 -15.44 16.09 0.16
C LYS A 132 -14.76 17.46 0.29
N GLY A 133 -14.91 18.14 1.44
CA GLY A 133 -14.30 19.45 1.68
C GLY A 133 -12.76 19.46 1.81
N ARG A 134 -12.13 18.31 2.10
CA ARG A 134 -10.67 18.19 2.26
C ARG A 134 -9.97 17.94 0.91
N LEU A 135 -10.63 17.25 -0.02
CA LEU A 135 -10.16 17.01 -1.39
C LEU A 135 -10.17 18.29 -2.25
N ALA A 136 -11.17 19.16 -2.09
CA ALA A 136 -11.24 20.43 -2.82
C ALA A 136 -10.14 21.45 -2.43
N LYS A 137 -9.57 21.33 -1.21
CA LYS A 137 -8.43 22.17 -0.78
C LYS A 137 -7.11 21.69 -1.37
N LEU A 138 -6.99 20.39 -1.63
CA LEU A 138 -5.82 19.76 -2.25
C LEU A 138 -5.65 20.19 -3.70
N THR A 139 -6.73 20.22 -4.47
CA THR A 139 -6.72 20.61 -5.89
C THR A 139 -6.43 22.10 -6.08
N LYS A 140 -6.91 22.97 -5.18
CA LYS A 140 -6.71 24.42 -5.25
C LYS A 140 -5.31 24.90 -4.84
N LYS A 141 -4.58 24.15 -4.00
CA LYS A 141 -3.25 24.54 -3.50
C LYS A 141 -2.13 24.34 -4.53
N VAL A 142 -2.42 23.64 -5.63
CA VAL A 142 -1.46 23.30 -6.71
C VAL A 142 -1.50 24.33 -7.85
N GLN A 143 -2.58 25.10 -7.96
CA GLN A 143 -2.73 26.16 -8.98
C GLN A 143 -2.19 27.53 -8.51
N LYS A 144 -1.37 27.58 -7.46
CA LYS A 144 -0.80 28.82 -6.93
C LYS A 144 0.69 28.70 -6.69
#